data_AF-A0A2M7XWS8-F1
#
_entry.id   AF-A0A2M7XWS8-F1
#
_cell.length_a   1.000
_cell.length_b   1.000
_cell.length_c   1.000
_cell.angle_alpha   90.00
_cell.angle_beta   90.00
_cell.angle_gamma   90.00
#
_symmetry.space_group_name_H-M   'P 1'
#
loop_
_entity.id
_entity.type
_entity.pdbx_description
1 polymer ?
#
loop_
_entity_poly.entity_id
_entity_poly.type
_entity_poly.pdbx_seq_one_letter_code
_entity_poly.pdbx_strand_id
1 'polypeptide(L)'
;MSIFLDDLFSNKQDNNKINFNIDHLCSFPIVSYLPQAFALTVASISKLNPIMSLYFGRLFMGILGYFWFLYLYKKIAKNFKLILLFTFALPMTLHQISSFSYDTVHIMLGLTFFVLVVSFPRKRESSQKLHYFKLFLILLLFLASKKIGYETFFLFLFLIPFEIKPMIISSLIFIPFYFLSKLNGSFDLQNSLTNQIINPISQLNFLFSNPINIIKVVTITTIHRFSFYLQSLIGIFGWLEYGLDPLSYLLYGLFFIYLLTDSNFMKKQILLKNKIIFLFFTLIISYIFIVLLAYVFNTVPGTMTAHGVQGRYFISFLPFIILFFIQFKNKIRLKLQINIFFYYLIILYLAGATFYSVFNRYY
;
A
#
# COMPACT_ATOMS: atom_id res chain seq x y z
N MET A 1 -30.22 -10.27 -11.59
CA MET A 1 -29.27 -10.92 -12.55
C MET A 1 -29.56 -10.53 -14.00
N SER A 2 -30.81 -10.62 -14.48
CA SER A 2 -31.18 -10.30 -15.87
C SER A 2 -30.78 -8.88 -16.30
N ILE A 3 -31.19 -7.86 -15.55
CA ILE A 3 -30.93 -6.45 -15.88
C ILE A 3 -29.42 -6.14 -16.02
N PHE A 4 -28.58 -6.67 -15.11
CA PHE A 4 -27.13 -6.45 -15.18
C PHE A 4 -26.49 -7.12 -16.41
N LEU A 5 -26.92 -8.34 -16.75
CA LEU A 5 -26.43 -9.03 -17.94
C LEU A 5 -26.90 -8.32 -19.21
N ASP A 6 -28.14 -7.85 -19.23
CA ASP A 6 -28.71 -7.08 -20.33
C ASP A 6 -27.94 -5.76 -20.53
N ASP A 7 -27.63 -5.04 -19.45
CA ASP A 7 -26.83 -3.81 -19.49
C ASP A 7 -25.37 -4.09 -19.85
N LEU A 8 -24.77 -5.18 -19.35
CA LEU A 8 -23.40 -5.59 -19.64
C LEU A 8 -23.21 -5.83 -21.14
N PHE A 9 -24.14 -6.54 -21.79
CA PHE A 9 -24.12 -6.81 -23.23
C PHE A 9 -24.86 -5.77 -24.07
N SER A 10 -25.35 -4.70 -23.45
CA SER A 10 -26.05 -3.65 -24.18
C SER A 10 -25.08 -2.88 -25.09
N ASN A 11 -25.53 -2.60 -26.31
CA ASN A 11 -24.86 -1.67 -27.22
C ASN A 11 -25.24 -0.20 -26.94
N LYS A 12 -25.89 0.09 -25.80
CA LYS A 12 -26.30 1.44 -25.43
C LYS A 12 -25.07 2.27 -25.08
N GLN A 13 -24.60 3.05 -26.05
CA GLN A 13 -23.71 4.17 -25.81
C GLN A 13 -24.51 5.45 -25.94
N ASP A 14 -24.74 6.13 -24.82
CA ASP A 14 -25.16 7.52 -24.89
C ASP A 14 -23.89 8.37 -25.01
N ASN A 15 -23.64 8.95 -26.18
CA ASN A 15 -22.46 9.79 -26.45
C ASN A 15 -22.56 11.16 -25.77
N ASN A 16 -23.63 11.41 -25.04
CA ASN A 16 -23.82 12.60 -24.25
C ASN A 16 -22.78 12.65 -23.13
N LYS A 17 -21.73 13.44 -23.35
CA LYS A 17 -20.82 13.85 -22.28
C LYS A 17 -21.62 14.69 -21.30
N ILE A 18 -21.98 14.09 -20.18
CA ILE A 18 -22.52 14.82 -19.05
C ILE A 18 -21.34 15.58 -18.45
N ASN A 19 -21.34 16.90 -18.58
CA ASN A 19 -20.40 17.75 -17.84
C ASN A 19 -20.76 17.66 -16.36
N PHE A 20 -20.19 16.67 -15.68
CA PHE A 20 -20.12 16.70 -14.23
C PHE A 20 -19.11 17.78 -13.85
N ASN A 21 -19.56 18.77 -13.10
CA ASN A 21 -18.68 19.82 -12.57
C ASN A 21 -17.87 19.21 -11.41
N ILE A 22 -16.75 18.55 -11.71
CA ILE A 22 -15.91 17.83 -10.73
C ILE A 22 -14.89 18.78 -10.06
N ASP A 23 -14.83 20.04 -10.50
CA ASP A 23 -13.84 21.06 -10.09
C ASP A 23 -13.73 21.26 -8.57
N HIS A 24 -14.73 20.83 -7.79
CA HIS A 24 -14.78 20.97 -6.34
C HIS A 24 -14.69 19.66 -5.54
N LEU A 25 -14.68 18.49 -6.18
CA LEU A 25 -14.94 17.22 -5.48
C LEU A 25 -13.68 16.50 -4.98
N CYS A 26 -12.54 16.58 -5.67
CA CYS A 26 -11.27 16.01 -5.20
C CYS A 26 -10.11 16.32 -6.16
N SER A 27 -8.94 16.69 -5.63
CA SER A 27 -7.70 16.65 -6.43
C SER A 27 -7.34 15.20 -6.79
N PHE A 28 -7.24 14.84 -8.07
CA PHE A 28 -6.83 13.48 -8.47
C PHE A 28 -5.31 13.44 -8.70
N PRO A 29 -4.54 12.55 -8.03
CA PRO A 29 -3.12 12.39 -8.33
C PRO A 29 -2.97 11.79 -9.73
N ILE A 30 -2.59 12.62 -10.70
CA ILE A 30 -2.43 12.22 -12.10
C ILE A 30 -1.56 10.96 -12.22
N VAL A 31 -0.45 10.92 -11.48
CA VAL A 31 0.49 9.78 -11.47
C VAL A 31 -0.21 8.47 -11.11
N SER A 32 -1.13 8.48 -10.15
CA SER A 32 -1.76 7.26 -9.65
C SER A 32 -2.90 6.73 -10.52
N TYR A 33 -3.46 7.58 -11.38
CA TYR A 33 -4.55 7.26 -12.29
C TYR A 33 -4.13 7.12 -13.76
N LEU A 34 -2.88 7.43 -14.11
CA LEU A 34 -2.41 7.42 -15.49
C LEU A 34 -2.57 6.05 -16.18
N PRO A 35 -2.20 4.91 -15.58
CA PRO A 35 -2.41 3.61 -16.24
C PRO A 35 -3.89 3.25 -16.39
N GLN A 36 -4.74 3.63 -15.43
CA GLN A 36 -6.18 3.44 -15.49
C GLN A 36 -6.81 4.31 -16.58
N ALA A 37 -6.36 5.56 -16.71
CA ALA A 37 -6.81 6.47 -17.76
C ALA A 37 -6.46 5.93 -19.15
N PHE A 38 -5.26 5.35 -19.32
CA PHE A 38 -4.88 4.65 -20.55
C PHE A 38 -5.81 3.46 -20.85
N ALA A 39 -6.18 2.66 -19.84
CA ALA A 39 -7.12 1.57 -20.05
C ALA A 39 -8.50 2.09 -20.51
N LEU A 40 -8.97 3.20 -19.93
CA LEU A 40 -10.25 3.82 -20.30
C LEU A 40 -10.22 4.45 -21.70
N THR A 41 -9.09 5.03 -22.14
CA THR A 41 -8.97 5.54 -23.51
C THR A 41 -8.98 4.42 -24.54
N VAL A 42 -8.33 3.29 -24.25
CA VAL A 42 -8.41 2.10 -25.12
C VAL A 42 -9.84 1.55 -25.18
N ALA A 43 -10.54 1.50 -24.04
CA ALA A 43 -11.94 1.08 -23.98
C ALA A 43 -12.87 2.01 -24.78
N SER A 44 -12.64 3.32 -24.69
CA SER A 44 -13.45 4.31 -25.41
C SER A 44 -13.25 4.27 -26.92
N ILE A 45 -12.00 4.09 -27.39
CA ILE A 45 -11.69 3.87 -28.82
C ILE A 45 -12.38 2.59 -29.32
N SER A 46 -12.42 1.55 -28.50
CA SER A 46 -13.08 0.27 -28.81
C SER A 46 -14.61 0.33 -28.71
N LYS A 47 -15.19 1.50 -28.39
CA LYS A 47 -16.63 1.73 -28.22
C LYS A 47 -17.29 0.75 -27.24
N LEU A 48 -16.59 0.40 -26.16
CA LEU A 48 -17.20 -0.38 -25.08
C LEU A 48 -18.24 0.46 -24.33
N ASN A 49 -19.30 -0.18 -23.82
CA ASN A 49 -20.22 0.50 -22.91
C ASN A 49 -19.53 0.81 -21.56
N PRO A 50 -20.08 1.69 -20.71
CA PRO A 50 -19.42 2.11 -19.46
C PRO A 50 -19.11 0.94 -18.51
N ILE A 51 -20.00 -0.06 -18.42
CA ILE A 51 -19.83 -1.23 -17.55
C ILE A 51 -18.67 -2.10 -18.05
N MET A 52 -18.65 -2.42 -19.33
CA MET A 52 -17.55 -3.15 -19.97
C MET A 52 -16.23 -2.38 -19.86
N SER A 53 -16.25 -1.06 -19.99
CA SER A 53 -15.05 -0.20 -19.83
C SER A 53 -14.47 -0.31 -18.43
N LEU A 54 -15.32 -0.35 -17.40
CA LEU A 54 -14.91 -0.59 -16.02
C LEU A 54 -14.31 -1.99 -15.84
N TYR A 55 -14.96 -3.05 -16.28
CA TYR A 55 -14.39 -4.40 -16.14
C TYR A 55 -13.10 -4.57 -16.95
N PHE A 56 -13.03 -3.99 -18.15
CA PHE A 56 -11.82 -3.97 -18.98
C PHE A 56 -10.65 -3.31 -18.25
N GLY A 57 -10.86 -2.12 -17.68
CA GLY A 57 -9.79 -1.45 -16.96
C GLY A 57 -9.34 -2.21 -15.71
N ARG A 58 -10.26 -2.85 -14.97
CA ARG A 58 -9.89 -3.71 -13.82
C ARG A 58 -9.06 -4.92 -14.25
N LEU A 59 -9.44 -5.57 -15.34
CA LEU A 59 -8.69 -6.69 -15.92
C LEU A 59 -7.31 -6.24 -16.42
N PHE A 60 -7.26 -5.12 -17.14
CA PHE A 60 -6.01 -4.51 -17.61
C PHE A 60 -5.04 -4.24 -16.46
N MET A 61 -5.52 -3.61 -15.38
CA MET A 61 -4.69 -3.34 -14.20
C MET A 61 -4.25 -4.61 -13.48
N GLY A 62 -5.10 -5.64 -13.43
CA GLY A 62 -4.72 -6.96 -12.91
C GLY A 62 -3.59 -7.62 -13.72
N ILE A 63 -3.69 -7.60 -15.06
CA ILE A 63 -2.68 -8.16 -15.97
C ILE A 63 -1.37 -7.36 -15.87
N LEU A 64 -1.47 -6.02 -15.90
CA LEU A 64 -0.33 -5.13 -15.74
C LEU A 64 0.37 -5.37 -14.40
N GLY A 65 -0.39 -5.49 -13.31
CA GLY A 65 0.10 -5.83 -11.98
C GLY A 65 0.80 -7.18 -11.94
N TYR A 66 0.26 -8.21 -12.61
CA TYR A 66 0.89 -9.53 -12.70
C TYR A 66 2.25 -9.48 -13.40
N PHE A 67 2.33 -8.87 -14.59
CA PHE A 67 3.61 -8.75 -15.32
C PHE A 67 4.63 -7.87 -14.58
N TRP A 68 4.18 -6.78 -13.98
CA TRP A 68 5.01 -5.94 -13.12
C TRP A 68 5.57 -6.73 -11.91
N PHE A 69 4.74 -7.55 -11.26
CA PHE A 69 5.19 -8.40 -10.16
C PHE A 69 6.22 -9.44 -10.64
N LEU A 70 5.99 -10.11 -11.78
CA LEU A 70 6.96 -11.05 -12.34
C LEU A 70 8.31 -10.39 -12.64
N TYR A 71 8.28 -9.16 -13.14
CA TYR A 71 9.49 -8.37 -13.36
C TYR A 71 10.25 -8.13 -12.04
N LEU A 72 9.56 -7.69 -10.97
CA LEU A 72 10.18 -7.51 -9.66
C LEU A 72 10.69 -8.83 -9.07
N TYR A 73 9.91 -9.90 -9.19
CA TYR A 73 10.26 -11.23 -8.70
C TYR A 73 11.50 -11.81 -9.39
N LYS A 74 11.74 -11.46 -10.66
CA LYS A 74 12.97 -11.81 -11.39
C LYS A 74 14.16 -10.97 -10.93
N LYS A 75 13.95 -9.69 -10.62
CA LYS A 75 15.03 -8.75 -10.22
C LYS A 75 15.46 -8.88 -8.77
N ILE A 76 14.55 -9.23 -7.87
CA ILE A 76 14.84 -9.33 -6.44
C ILE A 76 15.74 -10.53 -6.15
N ALA A 77 16.67 -10.38 -5.19
CA ALA A 77 17.51 -11.47 -4.76
C ALA A 77 16.65 -12.65 -4.25
N LYS A 78 17.07 -13.90 -4.55
CA LYS A 78 16.38 -15.15 -4.18
C LYS A 78 15.88 -15.15 -2.73
N ASN A 79 16.70 -14.59 -1.87
CA ASN A 79 16.55 -14.39 -0.45
C ASN A 79 15.31 -13.60 -0.01
N PHE A 80 14.84 -12.64 -0.81
CA PHE A 80 13.70 -11.78 -0.47
C PHE A 80 12.45 -12.11 -1.30
N LYS A 81 12.52 -13.12 -2.18
CA LYS A 81 11.41 -13.52 -3.06
C LYS A 81 10.16 -13.91 -2.29
N LEU A 82 10.30 -14.59 -1.15
CA LEU A 82 9.16 -14.98 -0.32
C LEU A 82 8.48 -13.77 0.34
N ILE A 83 9.25 -12.76 0.76
CA ILE A 83 8.71 -11.51 1.31
C ILE A 83 7.84 -10.83 0.25
N LEU A 84 8.39 -10.66 -0.95
CA LEU A 84 7.69 -10.03 -2.07
C LEU A 84 6.44 -10.83 -2.47
N LEU A 85 6.56 -12.16 -2.57
CA LEU A 85 5.44 -13.05 -2.91
C LEU A 85 4.32 -12.99 -1.88
N PHE A 86 4.65 -13.07 -0.59
CA PHE A 86 3.66 -13.01 0.49
C PHE A 86 2.90 -11.68 0.46
N THR A 87 3.60 -10.55 0.35
CA THR A 87 2.94 -9.23 0.30
C THR A 87 2.06 -9.06 -0.95
N PHE A 88 2.52 -9.52 -2.11
CA PHE A 88 1.74 -9.43 -3.35
C PHE A 88 0.51 -10.35 -3.36
N ALA A 89 0.65 -11.56 -2.81
CA ALA A 89 -0.41 -12.58 -2.80
C ALA A 89 -1.50 -12.33 -1.75
N LEU A 90 -1.37 -11.32 -0.88
CA LEU A 90 -2.46 -10.96 0.03
C LEU A 90 -3.73 -10.59 -0.78
N PRO A 91 -4.91 -11.07 -0.36
CA PRO A 91 -6.16 -10.78 -1.05
C PRO A 91 -6.41 -9.27 -1.21
N MET A 92 -6.07 -8.48 -0.18
CA MET A 92 -6.20 -7.03 -0.24
C MET A 92 -5.27 -6.40 -1.28
N THR A 93 -4.03 -6.90 -1.40
CA THR A 93 -3.09 -6.41 -2.41
C THR A 93 -3.60 -6.69 -3.81
N LEU A 94 -4.06 -7.93 -4.08
CA LEU A 94 -4.62 -8.31 -5.38
C LEU A 94 -5.90 -7.52 -5.71
N HIS A 95 -6.76 -7.30 -4.70
CA HIS A 95 -7.96 -6.49 -4.84
C HIS A 95 -7.62 -5.03 -5.20
N GLN A 96 -6.65 -4.42 -4.53
CA GLN A 96 -6.26 -3.03 -4.82
C GLN A 96 -5.57 -2.89 -6.18
N ILE A 97 -4.71 -3.84 -6.56
CA ILE A 97 -4.00 -3.79 -7.84
C ILE A 97 -4.96 -3.91 -9.04
N SER A 98 -6.08 -4.62 -8.88
CA SER A 98 -7.12 -4.78 -9.92
C SER A 98 -8.25 -3.74 -9.83
N SER A 99 -8.08 -2.66 -9.06
CA SER A 99 -9.11 -1.64 -8.83
C SER A 99 -8.79 -0.32 -9.54
N PHE A 100 -9.81 0.56 -9.69
CA PHE A 100 -9.64 1.94 -10.12
C PHE A 100 -9.34 2.85 -8.92
N SER A 101 -8.26 2.57 -8.21
CA SER A 101 -7.86 3.36 -7.06
C SER A 101 -6.44 3.89 -7.22
N TYR A 102 -6.15 5.00 -6.55
CA TYR A 102 -4.78 5.49 -6.43
C TYR A 102 -3.88 4.50 -5.65
N ASP A 103 -4.47 3.61 -4.84
CA ASP A 103 -3.74 2.60 -4.08
C ASP A 103 -3.02 1.60 -5.01
N THR A 104 -3.51 1.38 -6.24
CA THR A 104 -2.87 0.50 -7.24
C THR A 104 -1.42 0.89 -7.52
N VAL A 105 -1.21 2.09 -8.07
CA VAL A 105 0.14 2.58 -8.43
C VAL A 105 0.97 2.81 -7.17
N HIS A 106 0.35 3.25 -6.08
CA HIS A 106 1.03 3.48 -4.81
C HIS A 106 1.63 2.19 -4.23
N ILE A 107 0.86 1.09 -4.18
CA ILE A 107 1.37 -0.22 -3.75
C ILE A 107 2.48 -0.71 -4.69
N MET A 108 2.31 -0.53 -6.01
CA MET A 108 3.33 -0.91 -6.98
C MET A 108 4.64 -0.15 -6.77
N LEU A 109 4.58 1.15 -6.54
CA LEU A 109 5.77 1.95 -6.27
C LEU A 109 6.41 1.60 -4.93
N GLY A 110 5.62 1.35 -3.88
CA GLY A 110 6.12 0.92 -2.57
C GLY A 110 6.88 -0.41 -2.62
N LEU A 111 6.34 -1.41 -3.34
CA LEU A 111 7.01 -2.70 -3.55
C LEU A 111 8.24 -2.57 -4.46
N THR A 112 8.17 -1.74 -5.51
CA THR A 112 9.33 -1.44 -6.36
C THR A 112 10.46 -0.79 -5.55
N PHE A 113 10.11 0.15 -4.67
CA PHE A 113 11.05 0.80 -3.77
C PHE A 113 11.70 -0.19 -2.81
N PHE A 114 10.92 -1.08 -2.19
CA PHE A 114 11.46 -2.16 -1.37
C PHE A 114 12.49 -3.01 -2.12
N VAL A 115 12.18 -3.44 -3.36
CA VAL A 115 13.11 -4.21 -4.20
C VAL A 115 14.41 -3.44 -4.44
N LEU A 116 14.33 -2.15 -4.79
CA LEU A 116 15.52 -1.32 -5.02
C LEU A 116 16.38 -1.13 -3.77
N VAL A 117 15.77 -1.00 -2.59
CA VAL A 117 16.49 -0.89 -1.31
C VAL A 117 17.24 -2.19 -0.99
N VAL A 118 16.57 -3.34 -1.09
CA VAL A 118 17.21 -4.63 -0.75
C VAL A 118 18.19 -5.12 -1.83
N SER A 119 18.04 -4.68 -3.08
CA SER A 119 18.95 -4.99 -4.18
C SER A 119 20.10 -3.99 -4.32
N PHE A 120 20.24 -3.02 -3.41
CA PHE A 120 21.26 -1.99 -3.53
C PHE A 120 22.68 -2.59 -3.54
N PRO A 121 23.53 -2.25 -4.52
CA PRO A 121 24.85 -2.84 -4.66
C PRO A 121 25.75 -2.49 -3.47
N ARG A 122 26.29 -3.52 -2.80
CA ARG A 122 27.18 -3.36 -1.63
C ARG A 122 28.60 -2.93 -1.99
N LYS A 123 29.04 -3.15 -3.23
CA LYS A 123 30.35 -2.72 -3.73
C LYS A 123 30.20 -1.41 -4.49
N ARG A 124 31.21 -0.55 -4.36
CA ARG A 124 31.27 0.76 -5.04
C ARG A 124 31.47 0.52 -6.54
N GLU A 125 30.41 0.74 -7.30
CA GLU A 125 30.37 0.54 -8.75
C GLU A 125 29.77 1.77 -9.41
N SER A 126 30.12 2.04 -10.67
CA SER A 126 29.53 3.13 -11.46
C SER A 126 28.00 3.05 -11.53
N SER A 127 27.45 1.84 -11.39
CA SER A 127 26.01 1.52 -11.34
C SER A 127 25.27 2.11 -10.12
N GLN A 128 25.97 2.57 -9.07
CA GLN A 128 25.37 3.14 -7.86
C GLN A 128 24.63 4.45 -8.12
N LYS A 129 25.18 5.35 -8.96
CA LYS A 129 24.53 6.64 -9.29
C LYS A 129 23.15 6.43 -9.92
N LEU A 130 23.05 5.45 -10.84
CA LEU A 130 21.79 5.08 -11.48
C LEU A 130 20.80 4.45 -10.48
N HIS A 131 21.29 3.71 -9.48
CA HIS A 131 20.44 3.17 -8.41
C HIS A 131 19.87 4.25 -7.52
N TYR A 132 20.67 5.25 -7.10
CA TYR A 132 20.17 6.40 -6.36
C TYR A 132 19.11 7.16 -7.17
N PHE A 133 19.39 7.45 -8.45
CA PHE A 133 18.42 8.12 -9.30
C PHE A 133 17.08 7.35 -9.37
N LYS A 134 17.13 6.02 -9.58
CA LYS A 134 15.91 5.18 -9.58
C LYS A 134 15.19 5.19 -8.23
N LEU A 135 15.92 5.10 -7.12
CA LEU A 135 15.34 5.13 -5.77
C LEU A 135 14.60 6.44 -5.52
N PHE A 136 15.23 7.58 -5.82
CA PHE A 136 14.63 8.88 -5.62
C PHE A 136 13.48 9.14 -6.60
N LEU A 137 13.57 8.70 -7.86
CA LEU A 137 12.46 8.79 -8.82
C LEU A 137 11.24 8.00 -8.33
N ILE A 138 11.43 6.75 -7.91
CA ILE A 138 10.34 5.92 -7.39
C ILE A 138 9.78 6.51 -6.10
N LEU A 139 10.64 7.01 -5.21
CA LEU A 139 10.20 7.69 -3.99
C LEU A 139 9.39 8.94 -4.31
N LEU A 140 9.81 9.77 -5.26
CA LEU A 140 9.06 10.94 -5.69
C LEU A 140 7.68 10.53 -6.21
N LEU A 141 7.61 9.56 -7.13
CA LEU A 141 6.34 9.09 -7.70
C LEU A 141 5.43 8.52 -6.61
N PHE A 142 6.01 7.81 -5.63
CA PHE A 142 5.29 7.26 -4.49
C PHE A 142 4.70 8.38 -3.62
N LEU A 143 5.50 9.38 -3.26
CA LEU A 143 5.06 10.53 -2.45
C LEU A 143 4.11 11.47 -3.20
N ALA A 144 4.23 11.56 -4.52
CA ALA A 144 3.33 12.32 -5.39
C ALA A 144 1.94 11.65 -5.52
N SER A 145 1.80 10.39 -5.10
CA SER A 145 0.54 9.64 -5.16
C SER A 145 -0.43 10.05 -4.06
N LYS A 146 -0.79 11.36 -3.94
CA LYS A 146 -1.74 12.08 -3.04
C LYS A 146 -1.79 11.73 -1.54
N LYS A 147 -1.60 10.48 -1.15
CA LYS A 147 -1.84 9.92 0.18
C LYS A 147 -0.90 10.54 1.21
N ILE A 148 -1.48 11.42 2.04
CA ILE A 148 -0.78 12.06 3.16
C ILE A 148 -0.50 10.97 4.22
N GLY A 149 0.69 11.00 4.82
CA GLY A 149 1.14 10.02 5.83
C GLY A 149 2.30 9.14 5.40
N TYR A 150 2.66 9.17 4.12
CA TYR A 150 3.76 8.37 3.57
C TYR A 150 5.05 9.18 3.41
N GLU A 151 5.09 10.44 3.83
CA GLU A 151 6.26 11.30 3.77
C GLU A 151 7.44 10.64 4.49
N THR A 152 7.21 9.98 5.62
CA THR A 152 8.20 9.23 6.39
C THR A 152 8.89 8.09 5.61
N PHE A 153 8.37 7.68 4.44
CA PHE A 153 8.96 6.65 3.60
C PHE A 153 10.37 7.02 3.09
N PHE A 154 10.72 8.31 3.02
CA PHE A 154 12.10 8.73 2.67
C PHE A 154 13.13 8.18 3.66
N LEU A 155 12.73 7.94 4.92
CA LEU A 155 13.63 7.44 5.96
C LEU A 155 14.23 6.08 5.57
N PHE A 156 13.52 5.24 4.83
CA PHE A 156 14.06 3.96 4.37
C PHE A 156 15.31 4.10 3.48
N LEU A 157 15.60 5.28 2.92
CA LEU A 157 16.86 5.55 2.22
C LEU A 157 18.08 5.42 3.13
N PHE A 158 17.97 5.58 4.44
CA PHE A 158 19.12 5.39 5.34
C PHE A 158 19.45 3.89 5.59
N LEU A 159 18.65 2.95 5.05
CA LEU A 159 19.02 1.54 5.02
C LEU A 159 20.10 1.22 3.98
N ILE A 160 20.27 2.06 2.97
CA ILE A 160 21.35 1.93 1.99
C ILE A 160 22.60 2.69 2.46
N PRO A 161 23.81 2.36 1.97
CA PRO A 161 25.01 3.16 2.27
C PRO A 161 24.76 4.64 1.94
N PHE A 162 25.21 5.53 2.81
CA PHE A 162 25.02 6.97 2.63
C PHE A 162 26.13 7.53 1.74
N GLU A 163 25.78 8.06 0.58
CA GLU A 163 26.71 8.79 -0.28
C GLU A 163 26.20 10.22 -0.47
N ILE A 164 26.91 11.19 0.12
CA ILE A 164 26.50 12.60 0.18
C ILE A 164 26.19 13.17 -1.21
N LYS A 165 27.12 13.03 -2.17
CA LYS A 165 27.00 13.62 -3.52
C LYS A 165 25.73 13.17 -4.27
N PRO A 166 25.50 11.86 -4.52
CA PRO A 166 24.30 11.42 -5.25
C PRO A 166 23.01 11.70 -4.47
N MET A 167 23.02 11.66 -3.13
CA MET A 167 21.84 11.98 -2.33
C MET A 167 21.48 13.46 -2.41
N ILE A 168 22.45 14.37 -2.31
CA ILE A 168 22.21 15.82 -2.47
C ILE A 168 21.75 16.15 -3.89
N ILE A 169 22.40 15.58 -4.91
CA ILE A 169 22.00 15.83 -6.31
C ILE A 169 20.57 15.35 -6.53
N SER A 170 20.24 14.14 -6.06
CA SER A 170 18.88 13.59 -6.22
C SER A 170 17.87 14.40 -5.40
N SER A 171 18.19 14.81 -4.17
CA SER A 171 17.28 15.61 -3.35
C SER A 171 17.02 16.99 -3.96
N LEU A 172 18.05 17.67 -4.47
CA LEU A 172 17.92 18.96 -5.17
C LEU A 172 17.04 18.85 -6.42
N ILE A 173 17.15 17.73 -7.16
CA ILE A 173 16.31 17.49 -8.33
C ILE A 173 14.86 17.26 -7.91
N PHE A 174 14.59 16.39 -6.93
CA PHE A 174 13.24 15.88 -6.70
C PHE A 174 12.43 16.62 -5.63
N ILE A 175 13.05 17.32 -4.67
CA ILE A 175 12.34 18.10 -3.64
C ILE A 175 11.42 19.19 -4.26
N PRO A 176 11.87 19.99 -5.25
CA PRO A 176 11.00 20.98 -5.89
C PRO A 176 9.75 20.36 -6.51
N PHE A 177 9.90 19.21 -7.19
CA PHE A 177 8.75 18.50 -7.78
C PHE A 177 7.79 17.95 -6.73
N TYR A 178 8.31 17.51 -5.57
CA TYR A 178 7.46 17.09 -4.46
C TYR A 178 6.59 18.25 -3.97
N PHE A 179 7.19 19.41 -3.69
CA PHE A 179 6.42 20.59 -3.27
C PHE A 179 5.43 21.05 -4.35
N LEU A 180 5.86 21.09 -5.61
CA LEU A 180 4.99 21.42 -6.75
C LEU A 180 3.78 20.48 -6.84
N SER A 181 3.97 19.17 -6.59
CA SER A 181 2.88 18.19 -6.59
C SER A 181 1.84 18.44 -5.47
N LYS A 182 2.22 19.13 -4.39
CA LYS A 182 1.35 19.43 -3.25
C LYS A 182 0.66 20.79 -3.34
N LEU A 183 1.10 21.68 -4.23
CA LEU A 183 0.47 23.01 -4.41
C LEU A 183 -1.01 22.91 -4.81
N ASN A 184 -1.40 21.84 -5.51
CA ASN A 184 -2.79 21.59 -5.92
C ASN A 184 -3.69 21.06 -4.79
N GLY A 185 -3.16 20.82 -3.58
CA GLY A 185 -3.89 20.32 -2.42
C GLY A 185 -4.67 21.38 -1.62
N SER A 186 -4.60 22.65 -2.03
CA SER A 186 -5.26 23.78 -1.35
C SER A 186 -6.78 23.58 -1.21
N PHE A 187 -7.43 22.99 -2.21
CA PHE A 187 -8.87 22.73 -2.20
C PHE A 187 -9.30 21.68 -1.16
N ASP A 188 -8.51 20.61 -0.96
CA ASP A 188 -8.82 19.57 0.02
C ASP A 188 -8.66 20.11 1.45
N LEU A 189 -7.64 20.94 1.69
CA LEU A 189 -7.44 21.61 2.97
C LEU A 189 -8.60 22.59 3.26
N GLN A 190 -9.00 23.39 2.27
CA GLN A 190 -10.11 24.33 2.40
C GLN A 190 -11.43 23.60 2.71
N ASN A 191 -11.74 22.52 1.99
CA ASN A 191 -12.91 21.67 2.27
C ASN A 191 -12.85 21.06 3.68
N SER A 192 -11.67 20.61 4.13
CA SER A 192 -11.51 20.08 5.50
C SER A 192 -11.71 21.13 6.58
N LEU A 193 -11.33 22.39 6.32
CA LEU A 193 -11.45 23.49 7.27
C LEU A 193 -12.87 24.07 7.33
N THR A 194 -13.64 23.95 6.24
CA THR A 194 -15.06 24.35 6.21
C THR A 194 -16.01 23.28 6.75
N ASN A 195 -15.49 22.07 7.01
CA ASN A 195 -16.31 20.96 7.49
C ASN A 195 -16.66 21.16 8.97
N GLN A 196 -17.95 21.28 9.31
CA GLN A 196 -18.37 21.55 10.69
C GLN A 196 -18.12 20.38 11.64
N ILE A 197 -18.01 19.16 11.12
CA ILE A 197 -17.89 17.93 11.91
C ILE A 197 -16.42 17.62 12.25
N ILE A 198 -15.48 17.93 11.36
CA ILE A 198 -14.05 17.65 11.54
C ILE A 198 -13.32 18.98 11.60
N ASN A 199 -12.66 19.26 12.72
CA ASN A 199 -11.90 20.50 12.91
C ASN A 199 -10.41 20.18 13.18
N PRO A 200 -9.55 20.21 12.15
CA PRO A 200 -8.12 19.91 12.28
C PRO A 200 -7.39 20.80 13.29
N ILE A 201 -7.76 22.08 13.39
CA ILE A 201 -7.14 23.04 14.31
C ILE A 201 -7.41 22.62 15.76
N SER A 202 -8.65 22.24 16.07
CA SER A 202 -9.00 21.76 17.42
C SER A 202 -8.25 20.47 17.79
N GLN A 203 -8.07 19.55 16.83
CA GLN A 203 -7.32 18.32 17.07
C GLN A 203 -5.83 18.59 17.29
N LEU A 204 -5.24 19.50 16.51
CA LEU A 204 -3.85 19.94 16.72
C LEU A 204 -3.69 20.61 18.09
N ASN A 205 -4.61 21.52 18.47
CA ASN A 205 -4.59 22.16 19.79
C ASN A 205 -4.66 21.13 20.92
N PHE A 206 -5.50 20.11 20.78
CA PHE A 206 -5.56 19.01 21.75
C PHE A 206 -4.23 18.25 21.83
N LEU A 207 -3.64 17.88 20.70
CA LEU A 207 -2.36 17.16 20.66
C LEU A 207 -1.21 17.97 21.28
N PHE A 208 -1.17 19.28 21.03
CA PHE A 208 -0.13 20.18 21.55
C PHE A 208 -0.37 20.66 22.97
N SER A 209 -1.60 20.57 23.49
CA SER A 209 -1.90 20.98 24.89
C SER A 209 -1.15 20.15 25.93
N ASN A 210 -0.84 18.89 25.62
CA ASN A 210 -0.02 18.04 26.48
C ASN A 210 0.64 16.92 25.63
N PRO A 211 1.98 16.76 25.64
CA PRO A 211 2.66 15.70 24.90
C PRO A 211 2.14 14.28 25.21
N ILE A 212 1.59 14.04 26.40
CA ILE A 212 0.97 12.76 26.76
C ILE A 212 -0.23 12.42 25.86
N ASN A 213 -0.90 13.43 25.27
CA ASN A 213 -2.07 13.23 24.43
C ASN A 213 -1.71 12.50 23.13
N ILE A 214 -0.53 12.79 22.56
CA ILE A 214 -0.01 12.05 21.40
C ILE A 214 0.12 10.56 21.75
N ILE A 215 0.73 10.25 22.90
CA ILE A 215 0.92 8.88 23.36
C ILE A 215 -0.44 8.21 23.60
N LYS A 216 -1.38 8.91 24.25
CA LYS A 216 -2.74 8.41 24.50
C LYS A 216 -3.48 8.09 23.20
N VAL A 217 -3.53 9.03 22.26
CA VAL A 217 -4.21 8.86 20.96
C VAL A 217 -3.62 7.66 20.22
N VAL A 218 -2.30 7.58 20.09
CA VAL A 218 -1.65 6.46 19.39
C VAL A 218 -1.95 5.14 20.10
N THR A 219 -1.81 5.08 21.42
CA THR A 219 -1.99 3.83 22.19
C THR A 219 -3.45 3.35 22.17
N ILE A 220 -4.39 4.23 22.48
CA ILE A 220 -5.83 3.95 22.49
C ILE A 220 -6.28 3.52 21.09
N THR A 221 -5.90 4.28 20.06
CA THR A 221 -6.21 3.91 18.67
C THR A 221 -5.64 2.54 18.32
N THR A 222 -4.38 2.27 18.68
CA THR A 222 -3.74 0.98 18.39
C THR A 222 -4.54 -0.16 19.04
N ILE A 223 -4.86 -0.07 20.33
CA ILE A 223 -5.60 -1.11 21.05
C ILE A 223 -6.97 -1.36 20.40
N HIS A 224 -7.75 -0.30 20.12
CA HIS A 224 -9.09 -0.45 19.56
C HIS A 224 -9.10 -0.91 18.09
N ARG A 225 -8.09 -0.56 17.30
CA ARG A 225 -8.06 -0.81 15.85
C ARG A 225 -7.12 -1.93 15.42
N PHE A 226 -6.34 -2.52 16.32
CA PHE A 226 -5.32 -3.53 15.97
C PHE A 226 -5.87 -4.70 15.15
N SER A 227 -6.93 -5.35 15.63
CA SER A 227 -7.57 -6.48 14.93
C SER A 227 -8.09 -6.05 13.55
N PHE A 228 -8.74 -4.89 13.48
CA PHE A 228 -9.22 -4.33 12.23
C PHE A 228 -8.08 -4.04 11.24
N TYR A 229 -6.94 -3.49 11.69
CA TYR A 229 -5.78 -3.25 10.83
C TYR A 229 -5.19 -4.56 10.30
N LEU A 230 -5.11 -5.62 11.10
CA LEU A 230 -4.63 -6.91 10.62
C LEU A 230 -5.59 -7.55 9.60
N GLN A 231 -6.90 -7.54 9.89
CA GLN A 231 -7.90 -8.11 8.99
C GLN A 231 -7.98 -7.33 7.67
N SER A 232 -8.04 -6.00 7.73
CA SER A 232 -8.08 -5.15 6.51
C SER A 232 -6.74 -5.05 5.77
N LEU A 233 -5.62 -5.48 6.37
CA LEU A 233 -4.36 -5.71 5.66
C LEU A 233 -4.45 -6.97 4.80
N ILE A 234 -5.09 -8.02 5.30
CA ILE A 234 -5.25 -9.31 4.60
C ILE A 234 -6.37 -9.21 3.56
N GLY A 235 -7.57 -8.78 3.94
CA GLY A 235 -8.73 -8.70 3.05
C GLY A 235 -10.04 -8.37 3.74
N ILE A 236 -10.36 -7.08 3.84
CA ILE A 236 -11.73 -6.58 4.01
C ILE A 236 -12.03 -5.73 2.77
N PHE A 237 -13.08 -6.09 2.03
CA PHE A 237 -13.34 -5.62 0.67
C PHE A 237 -14.54 -4.66 0.61
N GLY A 238 -14.85 -4.20 -0.60
CA GLY A 238 -15.89 -3.20 -0.85
C GLY A 238 -15.59 -1.91 -0.11
N TRP A 239 -16.59 -1.41 0.62
CA TRP A 239 -16.44 -0.24 1.49
C TRP A 239 -16.21 -0.63 2.96
N LEU A 240 -15.36 -1.63 3.19
CA LEU A 240 -15.11 -2.27 4.50
C LEU A 240 -16.30 -3.06 5.06
N GLU A 241 -17.13 -3.62 4.18
CA GLU A 241 -18.42 -4.21 4.56
C GLU A 241 -18.35 -5.71 4.79
N TYR A 242 -17.46 -6.40 4.07
CA TYR A 242 -17.33 -7.86 4.12
C TYR A 242 -15.85 -8.25 4.06
N GLY A 243 -15.52 -9.35 4.72
CA GLY A 243 -14.16 -9.88 4.78
C GLY A 243 -14.13 -11.39 4.62
N LEU A 244 -12.95 -11.96 4.83
CA LEU A 244 -12.75 -13.40 4.76
C LEU A 244 -13.31 -14.11 5.99
N ASP A 245 -13.48 -15.43 5.88
CA ASP A 245 -13.80 -16.27 7.03
C ASP A 245 -12.62 -16.32 8.04
N PRO A 246 -12.89 -16.63 9.31
CA PRO A 246 -11.84 -16.68 10.35
C PRO A 246 -10.67 -17.62 10.04
N LEU A 247 -10.92 -18.75 9.37
CA LEU A 247 -9.88 -19.73 9.04
C LEU A 247 -8.93 -19.16 7.97
N SER A 248 -9.44 -18.41 6.99
CA SER A 248 -8.60 -17.69 6.02
C SER A 248 -7.64 -16.71 6.71
N TYR A 249 -8.12 -15.90 7.67
CA TYR A 249 -7.23 -15.01 8.42
C TYR A 249 -6.19 -15.77 9.23
N LEU A 250 -6.58 -16.87 9.88
CA LEU A 250 -5.66 -17.75 10.60
C LEU A 250 -4.58 -18.31 9.67
N LEU A 251 -4.94 -18.80 8.49
CA LEU A 251 -4.00 -19.37 7.51
C LEU A 251 -3.00 -18.32 7.02
N TYR A 252 -3.43 -17.09 6.72
CA TYR A 252 -2.51 -16.00 6.39
C TYR A 252 -1.58 -15.63 7.56
N GLY A 253 -2.09 -15.64 8.80
CA GLY A 253 -1.28 -15.46 10.00
C GLY A 253 -0.23 -16.56 10.20
N LEU A 254 -0.61 -17.82 9.97
CA LEU A 254 0.30 -18.96 10.01
C LEU A 254 1.35 -18.89 8.89
N PHE A 255 0.98 -18.45 7.69
CA PHE A 255 1.94 -18.21 6.61
C PHE A 255 2.93 -17.09 6.93
N PHE A 256 2.47 -16.02 7.59
CA PHE A 256 3.36 -14.97 8.09
C PHE A 256 4.37 -15.54 9.09
N ILE A 257 3.92 -16.33 10.08
CA ILE A 257 4.81 -16.99 11.07
C ILE A 257 5.78 -17.98 10.38
N TYR A 258 5.29 -18.77 9.42
CA TYR A 258 6.13 -19.67 8.62
C TYR A 258 7.23 -18.89 7.89
N LEU A 259 6.87 -17.77 7.25
CA LEU A 259 7.82 -16.92 6.55
C LEU A 259 8.92 -16.38 7.48
N LEU A 260 8.57 -15.99 8.71
CA LEU A 260 9.54 -15.52 9.71
C LEU A 260 10.48 -16.65 10.19
N THR A 261 10.03 -17.91 10.14
CA THR A 261 10.77 -19.07 10.64
C THR A 261 11.53 -19.84 9.56
N ASP A 262 11.33 -19.55 8.27
CA ASP A 262 12.03 -20.23 7.17
C ASP A 262 13.56 -20.07 7.27
N SER A 263 14.26 -21.19 7.19
CA SER A 263 15.72 -21.32 7.32
C SER A 263 16.50 -20.86 6.09
N ASN A 264 15.85 -20.71 4.92
CA ASN A 264 16.50 -20.20 3.71
C ASN A 264 16.99 -18.75 3.86
N PHE A 265 16.53 -18.05 4.89
CA PHE A 265 16.95 -16.69 5.20
C PHE A 265 18.39 -16.55 5.75
N MET A 266 19.11 -17.67 5.98
CA MET A 266 20.31 -17.68 6.84
C MET A 266 21.59 -17.04 6.26
N LYS A 267 22.28 -16.33 7.16
CA LYS A 267 23.61 -15.66 7.12
C LYS A 267 23.80 -14.43 6.22
N LYS A 268 23.32 -14.36 4.98
CA LYS A 268 23.60 -13.21 4.08
C LYS A 268 22.66 -11.99 4.25
N GLN A 269 21.60 -12.15 5.03
CA GLN A 269 20.48 -11.21 5.13
C GLN A 269 20.44 -10.40 6.44
N ILE A 270 21.42 -10.62 7.33
CA ILE A 270 21.50 -9.91 8.60
C ILE A 270 21.92 -8.47 8.29
N LEU A 271 21.03 -7.53 8.60
CA LEU A 271 21.34 -6.11 8.60
C LEU A 271 22.30 -5.82 9.75
N LEU A 272 23.16 -4.82 9.58
CA LEU A 272 23.98 -4.31 10.69
C LEU A 272 23.05 -3.82 11.82
N LYS A 273 23.47 -4.01 13.09
CA LYS A 273 22.66 -3.64 14.27
C LYS A 273 22.08 -2.22 14.18
N ASN A 274 22.88 -1.26 13.75
CA ASN A 274 22.44 0.14 13.58
C ASN A 274 21.33 0.28 12.52
N LYS A 275 21.38 -0.50 11.44
CA LYS A 275 20.32 -0.52 10.41
C LYS A 275 19.04 -1.18 10.91
N ILE A 276 19.14 -2.17 11.80
CA ILE A 276 17.96 -2.79 12.44
C ILE A 276 17.25 -1.77 13.34
N ILE A 277 18.01 -1.05 14.17
CA ILE A 277 17.50 0.02 15.02
C ILE A 277 16.87 1.13 14.17
N PHE A 278 17.54 1.53 13.10
CA PHE A 278 17.02 2.53 12.17
C PHE A 278 15.71 2.08 11.50
N LEU A 279 15.64 0.82 11.04
CA LEU A 279 14.43 0.22 10.47
C LEU A 279 13.27 0.22 11.47
N PHE A 280 13.53 -0.12 12.73
CA PHE A 280 12.54 -0.08 13.81
C PHE A 280 11.95 1.32 14.00
N PHE A 281 12.81 2.32 14.20
CA PHE A 281 12.35 3.70 14.37
C PHE A 281 11.63 4.23 13.14
N THR A 282 12.09 3.89 11.93
CA THR A 282 11.40 4.27 10.69
C THR A 282 9.98 3.71 10.65
N LEU A 283 9.78 2.44 10.97
CA LEU A 283 8.47 1.81 11.00
C LEU A 283 7.55 2.45 12.07
N ILE A 284 8.08 2.72 13.26
CA ILE A 284 7.33 3.36 14.35
C ILE A 284 6.93 4.78 13.99
N ILE A 285 7.87 5.59 13.50
CA ILE A 285 7.62 6.98 13.10
C ILE A 285 6.57 7.00 11.99
N SER A 286 6.67 6.09 11.01
CA SER A 286 5.68 5.97 9.93
C SER A 286 4.29 5.65 10.46
N TYR A 287 4.18 4.67 11.38
CA TYR A 287 2.92 4.31 12.00
C TYR A 287 2.29 5.47 12.78
N ILE A 288 3.07 6.11 13.65
CA ILE A 288 2.62 7.27 14.45
C ILE A 288 2.14 8.38 13.52
N PHE A 289 2.90 8.68 12.47
CA PHE A 289 2.56 9.75 11.54
C PHE A 289 1.24 9.49 10.80
N ILE A 290 1.02 8.27 10.31
CA ILE A 290 -0.25 7.86 9.67
C ILE A 290 -1.43 8.00 10.65
N VAL A 291 -1.26 7.54 11.89
CA VAL A 291 -2.31 7.60 12.92
C VAL A 291 -2.63 9.06 13.30
N LEU A 292 -1.62 9.89 13.51
CA LEU A 292 -1.82 11.30 13.89
C LEU A 292 -2.43 12.11 12.76
N LEU A 293 -2.07 11.87 11.50
CA LEU A 293 -2.71 12.55 10.38
C LEU A 293 -4.18 12.16 10.24
N ALA A 294 -4.50 10.88 10.43
CA ALA A 294 -5.89 10.44 10.44
C ALA A 294 -6.67 11.00 11.65
N TYR A 295 -6.01 11.17 12.79
CA TYR A 295 -6.58 11.84 13.95
C TYR A 295 -6.89 13.32 13.65
N VAL A 296 -5.97 14.03 12.99
CA VAL A 296 -6.16 15.45 12.69
C VAL A 296 -7.21 15.68 11.60
N PHE A 297 -7.17 14.89 10.53
CA PHE A 297 -7.95 15.17 9.32
C PHE A 297 -9.23 14.34 9.15
N ASN A 298 -9.40 13.24 9.89
CA ASN A 298 -10.54 12.33 9.71
C ASN A 298 -11.32 12.05 11.01
N THR A 299 -10.95 12.66 12.13
CA THR A 299 -11.51 12.33 13.45
C THR A 299 -12.22 13.52 14.07
N VAL A 300 -13.43 13.26 14.60
CA VAL A 300 -14.27 14.28 15.23
C VAL A 300 -13.63 14.72 16.56
N PRO A 301 -13.59 16.03 16.86
CA PRO A 301 -13.06 16.54 18.13
C PRO A 301 -13.74 15.90 19.34
N GLY A 302 -12.97 15.63 20.39
CA GLY A 302 -13.43 14.99 21.62
C GLY A 302 -13.36 13.45 21.63
N THR A 303 -13.03 12.81 20.49
CA THR A 303 -12.76 11.37 20.45
C THR A 303 -11.26 11.08 20.54
N MET A 304 -10.86 10.03 21.26
CA MET A 304 -9.45 9.66 21.47
C MET A 304 -8.93 8.62 20.45
N THR A 305 -9.82 8.08 19.61
CA THR A 305 -9.52 7.04 18.63
C THR A 305 -9.44 7.64 17.25
N ALA A 306 -8.30 7.52 16.57
CA ALA A 306 -8.20 7.97 15.19
C ALA A 306 -9.07 7.10 14.26
N HIS A 307 -9.83 7.76 13.38
CA HIS A 307 -10.68 7.14 12.37
C HIS A 307 -10.09 7.28 10.96
N GLY A 308 -10.53 6.46 10.01
CA GLY A 308 -10.12 6.54 8.61
C GLY A 308 -8.80 5.85 8.23
N VAL A 309 -8.07 5.29 9.20
CA VAL A 309 -6.92 4.41 8.93
C VAL A 309 -7.42 3.00 8.62
N GLN A 310 -6.80 2.35 7.63
CA GLN A 310 -7.09 0.97 7.27
C GLN A 310 -5.80 0.16 7.17
N GLY A 311 -5.91 -1.15 7.37
CA GLY A 311 -4.80 -2.11 7.24
C GLY A 311 -4.10 -2.05 5.88
N ARG A 312 -4.85 -1.79 4.80
CA ARG A 312 -4.29 -1.61 3.45
C ARG A 312 -3.23 -0.52 3.36
N TYR A 313 -3.22 0.44 4.28
CA TYR A 313 -2.23 1.51 4.31
C TYR A 313 -0.83 0.95 4.64
N PHE A 314 -0.78 -0.18 5.33
CA PHE A 314 0.47 -0.82 5.74
C PHE A 314 1.02 -1.81 4.71
N ILE A 315 0.34 -2.06 3.57
CA ILE A 315 0.81 -2.99 2.52
C ILE A 315 2.20 -2.61 2.00
N SER A 316 2.45 -1.32 1.75
CA SER A 316 3.76 -0.84 1.27
C SER A 316 4.88 -0.96 2.32
N PHE A 317 4.50 -1.00 3.61
CA PHE A 317 5.43 -1.18 4.73
C PHE A 317 5.65 -2.66 5.07
N LEU A 318 4.70 -3.54 4.73
CA LEU A 318 4.72 -4.95 5.11
C LEU A 318 6.03 -5.68 4.74
N PRO A 319 6.64 -5.48 3.57
CA PRO A 319 7.93 -6.10 3.26
C PRO A 319 9.04 -5.67 4.21
N PHE A 320 9.03 -4.41 4.66
CA PHE A 320 9.99 -3.87 5.63
C PHE A 320 9.71 -4.37 7.06
N ILE A 321 8.43 -4.53 7.42
CA ILE A 321 8.02 -5.16 8.70
C ILE A 321 8.53 -6.60 8.76
N ILE A 322 8.31 -7.36 7.69
CA ILE A 322 8.82 -8.73 7.57
C ILE A 322 10.35 -8.75 7.65
N LEU A 323 11.02 -7.86 6.89
CA LEU A 323 12.48 -7.75 6.91
C LEU A 323 13.01 -7.47 8.33
N PHE A 324 12.31 -6.64 9.11
CA PHE A 324 12.63 -6.34 10.51
C PHE A 324 12.52 -7.58 11.41
N PHE A 325 11.37 -8.27 11.39
CA PHE A 325 11.15 -9.43 12.26
C PHE A 325 12.09 -10.60 11.94
N ILE A 326 12.46 -10.81 10.68
CA ILE A 326 13.42 -11.85 10.28
C ILE A 326 14.80 -11.62 10.94
N GLN A 327 15.15 -10.38 11.34
CA GLN A 327 16.42 -10.10 12.02
C GLN A 327 16.48 -10.67 13.44
N PHE A 328 15.33 -10.83 14.12
CA PHE A 328 15.25 -11.29 15.51
C PHE A 328 15.01 -12.79 15.62
N LYS A 329 15.36 -13.54 14.57
CA LYS A 329 15.14 -14.97 14.53
C LYS A 329 15.89 -15.65 15.69
N ASN A 330 15.13 -16.01 16.72
CA ASN A 330 15.56 -16.99 17.72
C ASN A 330 15.72 -18.35 17.03
N LYS A 331 16.52 -19.23 17.63
CA LYS A 331 16.86 -20.59 17.12
C LYS A 331 15.64 -21.52 16.90
N ILE A 332 14.40 -21.02 16.98
CA ILE A 332 13.17 -21.75 16.73
C ILE A 332 13.07 -22.04 15.24
N ARG A 333 13.24 -23.32 14.90
CA ARG A 333 13.10 -23.84 13.55
C ARG A 333 11.77 -24.57 13.46
N LEU A 334 10.77 -23.95 12.86
CA LEU A 334 9.57 -24.66 12.44
C LEU A 334 9.87 -25.31 11.09
N LYS A 335 10.23 -26.59 11.12
CA LYS A 335 10.38 -27.40 9.90
C LYS A 335 9.03 -28.02 9.57
N LEU A 336 8.13 -27.21 8.99
CA LEU A 336 6.85 -27.70 8.49
C LEU A 336 7.09 -28.44 7.18
N GLN A 337 7.17 -29.77 7.23
CA GLN A 337 7.08 -30.63 6.05
C GLN A 337 5.59 -30.86 5.75
N ILE A 338 4.99 -29.88 5.09
CA ILE A 338 3.64 -29.99 4.57
C ILE A 338 3.74 -30.69 3.20
N ASN A 339 2.98 -31.76 3.00
CA ASN A 339 2.90 -32.43 1.69
C ASN A 339 2.42 -31.42 0.64
N ILE A 340 2.97 -31.48 -0.58
CA ILE A 340 2.59 -30.57 -1.68
C ILE A 340 1.08 -30.58 -1.93
N PHE A 341 0.43 -31.72 -1.71
CA PHE A 341 -1.03 -31.86 -1.75
C PHE A 341 -1.75 -30.91 -0.79
N PHE A 342 -1.29 -30.81 0.47
CA PHE A 342 -1.87 -29.90 1.46
C PHE A 342 -1.62 -28.42 1.11
N TYR A 343 -0.49 -28.10 0.48
CA TYR A 343 -0.29 -26.74 -0.04
C TYR A 343 -1.32 -26.38 -1.10
N TYR A 344 -1.58 -27.29 -2.06
CA TYR A 344 -2.61 -27.07 -3.08
C TYR A 344 -4.01 -26.96 -2.46
N LEU A 345 -4.33 -27.79 -1.47
CA LEU A 345 -5.60 -27.69 -0.73
C LEU A 345 -5.76 -26.34 -0.03
N ILE A 346 -4.73 -25.84 0.65
CA ILE A 346 -4.79 -24.52 1.31
C ILE A 346 -4.97 -23.41 0.27
N ILE A 347 -4.27 -23.46 -0.85
CA ILE A 347 -4.41 -22.47 -1.92
C ILE A 347 -5.82 -22.51 -2.51
N LEU A 348 -6.35 -23.71 -2.79
CA LEU A 348 -7.72 -23.90 -3.29
C LEU A 348 -8.75 -23.39 -2.28
N TYR A 349 -8.56 -23.68 -0.99
CA TYR A 349 -9.40 -23.16 0.08
C TYR A 349 -9.40 -21.63 0.11
N LEU A 350 -8.23 -20.98 0.12
CA LEU A 350 -8.14 -19.52 0.17
C LEU A 350 -8.74 -18.87 -1.08
N ALA A 351 -8.52 -19.45 -2.26
CA ALA A 351 -9.14 -18.98 -3.50
C ALA A 351 -10.67 -19.16 -3.47
N GLY A 352 -11.15 -20.32 -3.00
CA GLY A 352 -12.58 -20.57 -2.84
C GLY A 352 -13.24 -19.66 -1.81
N ALA A 353 -12.59 -19.43 -0.66
CA ALA A 353 -13.07 -18.57 0.42
C ALA A 353 -13.15 -17.10 0.01
N THR A 354 -12.14 -16.60 -0.70
CA THR A 354 -12.15 -15.25 -1.27
C THR A 354 -13.28 -15.10 -2.30
N PHE A 355 -13.44 -16.07 -3.20
CA PHE A 355 -14.55 -16.08 -4.16
C PHE A 355 -15.92 -16.13 -3.47
N TYR A 356 -16.09 -17.01 -2.49
CA TYR A 356 -17.33 -17.17 -1.74
C TYR A 356 -17.70 -15.89 -0.97
N SER A 357 -16.72 -15.24 -0.34
CA SER A 357 -16.91 -13.96 0.37
C SER A 357 -17.43 -12.87 -0.57
N VAL A 358 -16.86 -12.77 -1.78
CA VAL A 358 -17.33 -11.84 -2.81
C VAL A 358 -18.71 -12.24 -3.33
N PHE A 359 -18.93 -13.53 -3.60
CA PHE A 359 -20.18 -14.04 -4.13
C PHE A 359 -21.34 -13.72 -3.18
N ASN A 360 -21.25 -14.14 -1.92
CA ASN A 360 -22.30 -13.97 -0.90
C ASN A 360 -22.65 -12.49 -0.60
N ARG A 361 -21.79 -11.53 -0.98
CA ARG A 361 -22.11 -10.11 -0.87
C ARG A 361 -22.98 -9.63 -2.03
N TYR A 362 -22.72 -10.10 -3.25
CA TYR A 362 -23.28 -9.55 -4.48
C TYR A 362 -24.37 -10.43 -5.12
N TYR A 363 -24.43 -11.70 -4.75
CA TYR A 363 -25.35 -12.73 -5.25
C TYR A 363 -25.89 -13.53 -4.08
#